data_AF-A0A175RII6-F1
#
_entry.id   AF-A0A175RII6-F1
#
_cell.length_a   1.000
_cell.length_b   1.000
_cell.length_c   1.000
_cell.angle_alpha   90.00
_cell.angle_beta   90.00
_cell.angle_gamma   90.00
#
_symmetry.space_group_name_H-M   'P 1'
#
loop_
_entity.id
_entity.type
_entity.pdbx_description
1 polymer ?
#
loop_
_entity_poly.entity_id
_entity_poly.type
_entity_poly.pdbx_seq_one_letter_code
_entity_poly.pdbx_strand_id
1 'polypeptide(L)' 'MILALPHDVRERLDRIEADEGVPALEVAHTAISVFSQLTGPERHALGVTAIGIVMERHYRR' A
#
# COMPACT_ATOMS: atom_id res chain seq x y z
N MET A 1 17.86 4.34 -5.03
CA MET A 1 16.76 3.62 -5.70
C MET A 1 15.86 4.64 -6.37
N ILE A 2 15.47 4.43 -7.62
CA ILE A 2 14.52 5.32 -8.32
C ILE A 2 13.20 4.56 -8.39
N LEU A 3 12.16 5.09 -7.75
CA LEU A 3 10.78 4.59 -7.84
C LEU A 3 10.02 5.50 -8.80
N ALA A 4 9.78 5.01 -10.02
CA ALA A 4 8.86 5.63 -10.96
C ALA A 4 7.44 5.16 -10.61
N LEU A 5 6.66 6.06 -9.99
CA LEU A 5 5.30 5.79 -9.57
C LEU A 5 4.31 6.51 -10.49
N PRO A 6 3.19 5.88 -10.86
CA PRO A 6 2.04 6.57 -11.44
C PRO A 6 1.59 7.77 -10.59
N HIS A 7 1.01 8.79 -11.23
CA HIS A 7 0.63 10.04 -10.57
C HIS A 7 -0.33 9.82 -9.40
N ASP A 8 -1.35 9.00 -9.61
CA ASP A 8 -2.37 8.64 -8.62
C ASP A 8 -1.77 7.93 -7.39
N VAL A 9 -0.75 7.09 -7.60
CA VAL A 9 -0.02 6.43 -6.51
C VAL A 9 0.81 7.43 -5.72
N ARG A 10 1.45 8.38 -6.40
CA ARG A 10 2.22 9.46 -5.76
C ARG A 10 1.33 10.35 -4.89
N GLU A 11 0.21 10.84 -5.43
CA GLU A 11 -0.76 11.65 -4.67
C GLU A 11 -1.31 10.91 -3.45
N ARG A 12 -1.44 9.58 -3.54
CA ARG A 12 -1.88 8.78 -2.40
C ARG A 12 -0.79 8.66 -1.33
N LEU A 13 0.46 8.51 -1.71
CA LEU A 13 1.58 8.50 -0.76
C LEU A 13 1.79 9.85 -0.10
N ASP A 14 1.66 10.96 -0.85
CA ASP A 14 1.78 12.31 -0.30
C ASP A 14 0.69 12.58 0.76
N ARG A 15 -0.53 12.06 0.54
CA ARG A 15 -1.59 12.12 1.56
C ARG A 15 -1.29 11.28 2.79
N ILE A 16 -0.77 10.06 2.62
CA ILE A 16 -0.37 9.21 3.74
C ILE A 16 0.72 9.90 4.55
N GLU A 17 1.70 10.51 3.90
CA GLU A 17 2.75 11.27 4.58
C GLU A 17 2.19 12.47 5.35
N ALA A 18 1.25 13.21 4.76
CA ALA A 18 0.59 14.34 5.43
C ALA A 18 -0.28 13.90 6.63
N ASP A 19 -0.99 12.78 6.51
CA ASP A 19 -1.94 12.31 7.53
C ASP A 19 -1.25 11.54 8.67
N GLU A 20 -0.22 10.75 8.35
CA GLU A 20 0.43 9.81 9.28
C GLU A 20 1.83 10.28 9.73
N GLY A 21 2.42 11.29 9.06
CA GLY A 21 3.76 11.79 9.33
C GLY A 21 4.89 10.82 8.93
N VAL A 22 4.57 9.81 8.11
CA VAL A 22 5.52 8.78 7.65
C VAL A 22 5.97 9.10 6.23
N PRO A 23 7.28 9.22 5.95
CA PRO A 23 7.78 9.51 4.61
C PRO A 23 7.30 8.49 3.56
N ALA A 24 6.89 8.97 2.38
CA ALA A 24 6.43 8.13 1.27
C ALA A 24 7.42 7.01 0.90
N LEU A 25 8.73 7.30 0.99
CA LEU A 25 9.79 6.33 0.71
C LEU A 25 9.84 5.22 1.76
N GLU A 26 9.61 5.54 3.03
CA GLU A 26 9.58 4.57 4.13
C GLU A 26 8.38 3.63 4.00
N VAL A 27 7.21 4.17 3.63
CA VAL A 27 6.02 3.39 3.30
C VAL A 27 6.31 2.42 2.16
N ALA A 28 6.90 2.91 1.06
CA ALA A 28 7.24 2.08 -0.10
C ALA A 28 8.25 0.98 0.25
N HIS A 29 9.30 1.32 1.00
CA HIS A 29 10.30 0.35 1.47
C HIS A 29 9.67 -0.75 2.32
N THR A 30 8.82 -0.37 3.27
CA THR A 30 8.15 -1.30 4.18
C THR A 30 7.24 -2.23 3.38
N ALA A 31 6.44 -1.68 2.47
CA ALA A 31 5.57 -2.46 1.60
C ALA A 31 6.35 -3.47 0.75
N ILE A 32 7.45 -3.05 0.11
CA ILE A 32 8.30 -3.93 -0.70
C ILE A 32 8.95 -5.01 0.17
N SER A 33 9.49 -4.64 1.33
CA SER A 33 10.15 -5.57 2.25
C SER A 33 9.20 -6.68 2.69
N VAL A 34 7.99 -6.32 3.13
CA VAL A 34 6.96 -7.30 3.51
C VAL A 34 6.57 -8.16 2.32
N PHE A 35 6.25 -7.56 1.17
CA PHE A 35 5.77 -8.29 -0.01
C PHE A 35 6.82 -9.27 -0.58
N SER A 36 8.11 -8.95 -0.45
CA SER A 36 9.22 -9.79 -0.91
C SER A 36 9.43 -11.06 -0.08
N GLN A 37 8.99 -11.07 1.17
CA GLN A 37 9.10 -12.23 2.07
C GLN A 37 7.99 -13.26 1.86
N LEU A 38 6.94 -12.89 1.13
CA LEU A 38 5.77 -13.73 0.91
C LEU A 38 5.98 -14.70 -0.26
N THR A 39 5.39 -15.88 -0.14
CA THR A 39 5.19 -16.82 -1.24
C THR A 39 4.09 -16.33 -2.19
N GLY A 40 3.98 -16.96 -3.37
CA GLY A 40 2.92 -16.64 -4.33
C GLY A 40 1.50 -16.72 -3.73
N PRO A 41 1.13 -17.81 -3.05
CA PRO A 41 -0.17 -17.92 -2.38
C PRO A 41 -0.40 -16.86 -1.30
N GLU A 42 0.61 -16.52 -0.50
CA GLU A 42 0.49 -15.50 0.55
C GLU A 42 0.29 -14.10 -0.04
N ARG A 43 0.97 -13.76 -1.14
CA ARG A 43 0.73 -12.51 -1.86
C ARG A 43 -0.71 -12.41 -2.38
N HIS A 44 -1.25 -13.52 -2.89
CA HIS A 44 -2.64 -13.57 -3.33
C HIS A 44 -3.61 -13.34 -2.16
N ALA A 45 -3.40 -14.03 -1.05
CA ALA A 45 -4.22 -13.86 0.16
C ALA A 45 -4.17 -12.43 0.72
N LEU A 46 -2.98 -11.80 0.73
CA LEU A 46 -2.81 -10.39 1.10
C LEU A 46 -3.64 -9.48 0.18
N GLY A 47 -3.60 -9.70 -1.13
CA GLY A 47 -4.38 -8.92 -2.09
C GLY A 47 -5.88 -9.02 -1.86
N VAL A 48 -6.41 -10.23 -1.67
CA VAL A 48 -7.83 -10.46 -1.35
C VAL A 48 -8.23 -9.76 -0.05
N THR A 49 -7.38 -9.87 0.98
CA THR A 49 -7.63 -9.23 2.29
C THR A 49 -7.66 -7.71 2.16
N ALA A 50 -6.70 -7.11 1.45
CA ALA A 50 -6.63 -5.68 1.21
C ALA A 50 -7.88 -5.16 0.47
N ILE A 51 -8.35 -5.89 -0.54
CA ILE A 51 -9.61 -5.57 -1.25
C ILE A 51 -10.79 -5.62 -0.28
N GLY A 52 -10.88 -6.67 0.54
CA GLY A 52 -11.94 -6.82 1.54
C GLY A 52 -12.06 -5.60 2.47
N ILE A 53 -10.93 -5.11 2.99
CA ILE A 53 -10.87 -3.91 3.84
C ILE A 53 -11.39 -2.67 3.10
N VAL A 54 -11.02 -2.49 1.83
CA VAL A 54 -11.49 -1.35 1.02
C VAL A 54 -13.00 -1.44 0.78
N MET A 55 -13.51 -2.62 0.44
CA MET A 55 -14.94 -2.84 0.21
C MET A 55 -15.75 -2.60 1.50
N GLU A 56 -15.28 -3.11 2.64
CA GLU A 56 -15.94 -2.89 3.93
C GLU A 56 -16.03 -1.39 4.29
N ARG A 57 -14.96 -0.63 4.05
CA ARG A 57 -14.96 0.83 4.23
C ARG A 57 -15.93 1.55 3.28
N HIS A 58 -16.11 1.04 2.06
CA HIS A 58 -17.01 1.61 1.07
C HIS A 58 -18.49 1.37 1.43
N TYR A 59 -18.83 0.17 1.92
CA TYR A 59 -20.21 -0.20 2.26
C TYR A 59 -20.68 0.19 3.66
N ARG A 60 -19.78 0.63 4.55
CA ARG A 60 -20.14 1.17 5.88
C ARG A 60 -20.38 2.69 5.90
N ARG A 61 -20.29 3.37 4.75
CA ARG A 61 -20.65 4.78 4.57
C ARG A 61 -22.02 4.90 3.96
#